data_AF-A0A180FHL6-F1
#
_entry.id   AF-A0A180FHL6-F1
#
_cell.length_a   1.000
_cell.length_b   1.000
_cell.length_c   1.000
_cell.angle_alpha   90.00
_cell.angle_beta   90.00
_cell.angle_gamma   90.00
#
_symmetry.space_group_name_H-M   'P 1'
#
loop_
_entity.id
_entity.type
_entity.pdbx_description
1 polymer ?
#
loop_
_entity_poly.entity_id
_entity_poly.type
_entity_poly.pdbx_seq_one_letter_code
_entity_poly.pdbx_strand_id
1 'polypeptide(L)'
;MAQFIFYTDEGITISPNGNEVENLQIIGIEDGNGENEALRNLYENNEWIEEYGFSKKKLKCYPILSPDYLANIKKVIDYLWEDEKHHFEESEYPNDHIFLTLKKIKQNL
;
A
#
# COMPACT_ATOMS: atom_id res chain seq x y z
N MET A 1 12.93 -0.62 7.25
CA MET A 1 12.49 0.11 6.04
C MET A 1 11.25 -0.59 5.52
N ALA A 2 10.33 0.16 4.93
CA ALA A 2 9.14 -0.41 4.31
C ALA A 2 9.39 -0.59 2.82
N GLN A 3 8.76 -1.60 2.23
CA GLN A 3 8.74 -1.79 0.78
C GLN A 3 7.63 -0.97 0.17
N PHE A 4 7.87 -0.43 -1.02
CA PHE A 4 6.92 0.35 -1.80
C PHE A 4 6.82 -0.24 -3.20
N ILE A 5 5.60 -0.36 -3.72
CA ILE A 5 5.35 -0.74 -5.11
C ILE A 5 5.06 0.50 -5.94
N PHE A 6 5.72 0.59 -7.10
CA PHE A 6 5.54 1.65 -8.07
C PHE A 6 4.90 1.08 -9.33
N TYR A 7 3.83 1.70 -9.80
CA TYR A 7 3.20 1.31 -11.06
C TYR A 7 2.70 2.51 -11.85
N THR A 8 2.53 2.34 -13.15
CA THR A 8 2.06 3.36 -14.09
C THR A 8 0.97 2.81 -14.99
N ASP A 9 0.15 3.70 -15.56
CA ASP A 9 -0.76 3.42 -16.67
C ASP A 9 -0.15 3.78 -18.03
N GLU A 10 1.14 4.12 -18.06
CA GLU A 10 1.88 4.39 -19.29
C GLU A 10 2.44 3.13 -19.94
N GLY A 11 2.66 3.22 -21.25
CA GLY A 11 3.25 2.17 -22.04
C GLY A 11 2.24 1.10 -22.47
N ILE A 12 2.71 0.21 -23.33
CA ILE A 12 2.03 -1.01 -23.72
C ILE A 12 2.88 -2.20 -23.26
N THR A 13 2.25 -3.33 -22.97
CA THR A 13 2.96 -4.58 -22.71
C THR A 13 2.67 -5.59 -23.79
N ILE A 14 3.58 -6.54 -23.97
CA ILE A 14 3.37 -7.70 -24.84
C ILE A 14 2.99 -8.87 -23.94
N SER A 15 1.78 -9.38 -24.15
CA SER A 15 1.26 -10.57 -23.46
C SER A 15 2.06 -11.83 -23.81
N PRO A 16 1.95 -12.92 -23.03
CA PRO A 16 2.71 -14.16 -23.28
C PRO A 16 2.47 -14.83 -24.64
N ASN A 17 1.37 -14.50 -25.33
CA ASN A 17 1.06 -14.97 -26.68
C ASN A 17 1.37 -13.93 -27.78
N GLY A 18 2.10 -12.87 -27.45
CA GLY A 18 2.62 -11.90 -28.41
C GLY A 18 1.67 -10.75 -28.76
N ASN A 19 0.50 -10.65 -28.13
CA ASN A 19 -0.41 -9.53 -28.38
C ASN A 19 -0.04 -8.31 -27.55
N GLU A 20 -0.17 -7.13 -28.15
CA GLU A 20 -0.12 -5.85 -27.42
C GLU A 20 -1.35 -5.73 -26.52
N VAL A 21 -1.11 -5.33 -25.27
CA VAL A 21 -2.14 -5.12 -24.26
C VAL A 21 -1.84 -3.84 -23.50
N GLU A 22 -2.87 -3.02 -23.31
CA GLU A 22 -2.84 -1.89 -22.38
C GLU A 22 -3.17 -2.41 -20.97
N ASN A 23 -2.24 -2.24 -20.02
CA ASN A 23 -2.44 -2.61 -18.62
C ASN A 23 -1.68 -1.66 -17.68
N LEU A 24 -1.89 -1.84 -16.37
CA LEU A 24 -1.02 -1.21 -15.37
C LEU A 24 0.30 -1.98 -15.32
N GLN A 25 1.40 -1.25 -15.43
CA GLN A 25 2.75 -1.80 -15.41
C GLN A 25 3.40 -1.54 -14.06
N ILE A 26 3.91 -2.58 -13.42
CA ILE A 26 4.78 -2.42 -12.25
C ILE A 26 6.14 -1.95 -12.76
N ILE A 27 6.58 -0.80 -12.27
CA ILE A 27 7.83 -0.16 -12.63
C ILE A 27 8.96 -0.61 -11.71
N GLY A 28 8.64 -0.88 -10.44
CA GLY A 28 9.60 -1.44 -9.50
C GLY A 28 9.03 -1.60 -8.11
N ILE A 29 9.81 -2.26 -7.27
CA ILE A 29 9.56 -2.38 -5.83
C ILE A 29 10.84 -1.96 -5.13
N GLU A 30 10.75 -1.01 -4.21
CA GLU A 30 11.93 -0.45 -3.54
C GLU A 30 11.69 -0.24 -2.05
N ASP A 31 12.77 -0.32 -1.29
CA ASP A 31 12.78 -0.05 0.14
C ASP A 31 12.97 1.45 0.42
N GLY A 32 12.35 1.94 1.49
CA GLY A 32 12.58 3.30 1.98
C GLY A 32 12.04 3.51 3.40
N ASN A 33 12.47 4.58 4.08
CA ASN A 33 11.83 5.04 5.31
C ASN A 33 10.58 5.89 5.05
N GLY A 34 10.25 6.10 3.77
CA GLY A 34 9.05 6.78 3.29
C GLY A 34 9.03 6.79 1.77
N GLU A 35 7.91 7.26 1.21
CA GLU A 35 7.66 7.30 -0.23
C GLU A 35 8.76 8.05 -1.01
N ASN A 36 9.21 9.20 -0.52
CA ASN A 36 10.23 10.01 -1.20
C ASN A 36 11.59 9.29 -1.30
N GLU A 37 11.98 8.55 -0.25
CA GLU A 37 13.24 7.79 -0.26
C GLU A 37 13.13 6.60 -1.19
N ALA A 38 12.03 5.84 -1.12
CA ALA A 38 11.78 4.72 -2.02
C ALA A 38 11.70 5.17 -3.49
N LEU A 39 11.08 6.32 -3.77
CA LEU A 39 11.00 6.89 -5.11
C LEU A 39 12.38 7.30 -5.63
N ARG A 40 13.23 7.90 -4.79
CA ARG A 40 14.62 8.20 -5.16
C ARG A 40 15.38 6.92 -5.48
N ASN A 41 15.30 5.91 -4.60
CA ASN A 41 15.96 4.62 -4.79
C ASN A 41 15.49 3.95 -6.10
N LEU A 42 14.20 4.07 -6.44
CA LEU A 42 13.66 3.57 -7.72
C LEU A 42 14.40 4.16 -8.91
N TYR A 43 14.56 5.48 -8.99
CA TYR A 43 15.27 6.12 -10.11
C TYR A 43 16.76 5.83 -10.11
N GLU A 44 17.39 5.77 -8.93
CA GLU A 44 18.83 5.44 -8.81
C GLU A 44 19.13 4.00 -9.28
N ASN A 45 18.23 3.05 -8.99
CA ASN A 45 18.40 1.65 -9.36
C ASN A 45 17.89 1.32 -10.78
N ASN A 46 17.10 2.21 -11.39
CA ASN A 46 16.39 1.97 -12.66
C ASN A 46 16.49 3.18 -13.59
N GLU A 47 17.69 3.46 -14.11
CA GLU A 47 17.95 4.57 -15.06
C GLU A 47 17.02 4.53 -16.29
N TRP A 48 16.59 3.33 -16.70
CA TRP A 48 15.71 3.11 -17.85
C TRP A 48 14.35 3.82 -17.74
N ILE A 49 13.87 4.13 -16.53
CA ILE A 49 12.58 4.80 -16.32
C ILE A 49 12.61 6.17 -16.98
N GLU A 50 13.70 6.92 -16.78
CA GLU A 50 13.88 8.23 -17.41
C GLU A 50 14.29 8.09 -18.88
N GLU A 51 15.16 7.13 -19.20
CA GLU A 51 15.63 6.87 -20.57
C GLU A 51 14.46 6.62 -21.54
N TYR A 52 13.46 5.84 -21.11
CA TYR A 52 12.29 5.51 -21.92
C TYR A 52 11.11 6.47 -21.73
N GLY A 53 11.30 7.57 -21.00
CA GLY A 53 10.37 8.68 -20.96
C GLY A 53 9.13 8.48 -20.07
N PHE A 54 9.18 7.58 -19.09
CA PHE A 54 8.08 7.43 -18.12
C PHE A 54 7.92 8.70 -17.28
N SER A 55 6.68 9.12 -17.08
CA SER A 55 6.36 10.35 -16.37
C SER A 55 6.34 10.14 -14.86
N LYS A 56 7.16 10.89 -14.13
CA LYS A 56 7.13 10.93 -12.66
C LYS A 56 5.74 11.24 -12.09
N LYS A 57 4.92 12.02 -12.83
CA LYS A 57 3.57 12.45 -12.41
C LYS A 57 2.51 11.35 -12.54
N LYS A 58 2.79 10.29 -13.29
CA LYS A 58 1.86 9.18 -13.53
C LYS A 58 2.24 7.92 -12.76
N LEU A 59 3.44 7.88 -12.17
CA LEU A 59 3.78 6.86 -11.19
C LEU A 59 2.86 6.97 -9.97
N LYS A 60 2.29 5.83 -9.62
CA LYS A 60 1.53 5.60 -8.41
C LYS A 60 2.41 4.79 -7.46
N CYS A 61 2.47 5.19 -6.21
CA CYS A 61 3.29 4.56 -5.18
C CYS A 61 2.41 4.15 -4.00
N TYR A 62 2.61 2.92 -3.50
CA TYR A 62 1.94 2.45 -2.29
C TYR A 62 2.91 1.63 -1.42
N PRO A 63 2.83 1.76 -0.08
CA PRO A 63 3.56 0.88 0.81
C PRO A 63 2.99 -0.54 0.74
N ILE A 64 3.87 -1.53 0.71
CA ILE A 64 3.54 -2.94 0.87
C ILE A 64 3.54 -3.25 2.37
N LEU A 65 2.39 -3.68 2.88
CA LEU A 65 2.30 -4.13 4.27
C LEU A 65 2.89 -5.54 4.37
N SER A 66 4.04 -5.65 5.04
CA SER A 66 4.66 -6.95 5.27
C SER A 66 3.80 -7.83 6.20
N PRO A 67 3.91 -9.16 6.10
CA PRO A 67 3.20 -10.07 7.00
C PRO A 67 3.43 -9.75 8.49
N ASP A 68 4.67 -9.39 8.87
CA ASP A 68 5.01 -9.01 10.25
C ASP A 68 4.31 -7.71 10.68
N TYR A 69 4.21 -6.74 9.78
CA TYR A 69 3.52 -5.49 10.07
C TYR A 69 2.00 -5.71 10.24
N LEU A 70 1.41 -6.53 9.37
CA LEU A 70 0.00 -6.95 9.49
C LEU A 70 -0.25 -7.71 10.81
N ALA A 71 0.67 -8.58 11.21
CA ALA A 71 0.59 -9.30 12.48
C ALA A 71 0.64 -8.34 13.69
N ASN A 72 1.47 -7.30 13.63
CA ASN A 72 1.53 -6.25 14.65
C ASN A 72 0.23 -5.43 14.73
N ILE A 73 -0.35 -5.05 13.58
CA ILE A 73 -1.65 -4.36 13.56
C ILE A 73 -2.73 -5.25 14.19
N LYS A 74 -2.77 -6.53 13.81
CA LYS A 74 -3.71 -7.50 14.37
C LYS A 74 -3.56 -7.62 15.89
N LYS A 75 -2.33 -7.66 16.39
CA LYS A 75 -2.06 -7.70 17.84
C LYS A 75 -2.61 -6.47 18.56
N VAL A 76 -2.46 -5.28 17.99
CA VAL A 76 -3.02 -4.03 18.57
C VAL A 76 -4.56 -4.08 18.59
N ILE A 77 -5.18 -4.52 17.48
CA ILE A 77 -6.64 -4.67 17.40
C ILE A 77 -7.14 -5.65 18.44
N ASP A 78 -6.53 -6.84 18.52
CA ASP A 78 -6.96 -7.88 19.46
C ASP A 78 -6.75 -7.45 20.92
N TYR A 79 -5.70 -6.67 21.20
CA TYR A 79 -5.47 -6.10 22.54
C TYR A 79 -6.55 -5.10 22.96
N LEU A 80 -7.02 -4.24 22.05
CA LEU A 80 -8.01 -3.20 22.35
C LEU A 80 -9.46 -3.67 22.20
N TRP A 81 -9.69 -4.86 21.63
CA TRP A 81 -10.99 -5.22 21.06
C TRP A 81 -12.14 -5.23 22.08
N GLU A 82 -12.00 -5.97 23.17
CA GLU A 82 -13.10 -6.15 24.13
C GLU A 82 -13.36 -4.87 24.92
N ASP A 83 -12.31 -4.16 25.35
CA ASP A 83 -12.43 -2.91 26.11
C ASP A 83 -13.14 -1.83 25.29
N GLU A 84 -12.70 -1.60 24.04
CA GLU A 84 -13.29 -0.60 23.17
C GLU A 84 -14.70 -0.97 22.70
N LYS A 85 -14.99 -2.28 22.57
CA LYS A 85 -16.34 -2.76 22.27
C LYS A 85 -17.28 -2.47 23.43
N HIS A 86 -16.86 -2.75 24.66
CA HIS A 86 -17.66 -2.49 25.83
C HIS A 86 -17.95 -0.99 25.99
N HIS A 87 -16.92 -0.15 25.87
CA HIS A 87 -17.08 1.31 25.93
C HIS A 87 -17.99 1.85 24.81
N PHE A 88 -17.92 1.28 23.61
CA PHE A 88 -18.82 1.61 22.50
C PHE A 88 -20.29 1.31 22.82
N GLU A 89 -20.56 0.16 23.45
CA GLU A 89 -21.91 -0.26 23.87
C GLU A 89 -22.44 0.61 25.02
N GLU A 90 -21.61 0.92 26.03
CA GLU A 90 -21.96 1.80 27.15
C GLU A 90 -22.22 3.25 26.73
N SER A 91 -21.56 3.70 25.66
CA SER A 91 -21.70 5.05 25.11
C SER A 91 -22.89 5.21 24.15
N GLU A 92 -23.81 4.24 24.09
CA GLU A 92 -24.96 4.22 23.18
C GLU A 92 -24.60 4.26 21.68
N TYR A 93 -23.52 3.56 21.30
CA TYR A 93 -23.13 3.33 19.91
C TYR A 93 -22.79 4.61 19.08
N PRO A 94 -21.84 5.46 19.53
CA PRO A 94 -21.51 6.69 18.81
C PRO A 94 -20.85 6.42 17.44
N ASN A 95 -21.27 7.17 16.41
CA ASN A 95 -20.85 6.93 15.03
C ASN A 95 -19.35 7.22 14.76
N ASP A 96 -18.67 7.92 15.66
CA ASP A 96 -17.26 8.31 15.58
C ASP A 96 -16.36 7.54 16.56
N HIS A 97 -16.88 6.48 17.19
CA HIS A 97 -16.12 5.67 18.13
C HIS A 97 -14.94 4.92 17.48
N ILE A 98 -13.80 4.84 18.18
CA ILE A 98 -12.61 4.13 17.69
C ILE A 98 -12.87 2.65 17.39
N PHE A 99 -13.78 2.00 18.13
CA PHE A 99 -14.21 0.63 17.88
C PHE A 99 -14.69 0.39 16.43
N LEU A 100 -15.38 1.36 15.82
CA LEU A 100 -15.81 1.24 14.42
C LEU A 100 -14.62 1.21 13.46
N THR A 101 -13.57 1.96 13.78
CA THR A 101 -12.30 1.92 13.03
C THR A 101 -11.61 0.57 13.21
N LEU A 102 -11.48 0.07 14.44
CA LEU A 102 -10.89 -1.25 14.72
C LEU A 102 -11.65 -2.37 14.00
N LYS A 103 -12.98 -2.33 14.03
CA LYS A 103 -13.86 -3.26 13.33
C LYS A 103 -13.64 -3.24 11.83
N LYS A 104 -13.55 -2.05 11.22
CA LYS A 104 -13.28 -1.90 9.79
C LYS A 104 -11.91 -2.45 9.43
N ILE A 105 -10.86 -2.15 10.19
CA ILE A 105 -9.52 -2.67 9.92
C ILE A 105 -9.50 -4.20 10.05
N LYS A 106 -10.11 -4.77 11.10
CA LYS A 106 -10.18 -6.23 11.31
C LYS A 106 -10.89 -6.98 10.18
N GLN A 107 -11.83 -6.34 9.47
CA GLN A 107 -12.52 -6.92 8.30
C GLN A 107 -11.67 -6.90 7.02
N ASN A 108 -10.65 -6.05 6.94
CA ASN A 108 -9.80 -5.85 5.77
C ASN A 108 -8.37 -6.40 5.95
N LEU A 109 -8.09 -7.00 7.12
CA LEU A 109 -6.88 -7.77 7.41
C LEU A 109 -7.14 -9.27 7.23
#